data_AF-A0A7X7EP63-F1
#
_entry.id   AF-A0A7X7EP63-F1
#
_cell.length_a   1.000
_cell.length_b   1.000
_cell.length_c   1.000
_cell.angle_alpha   90.00
_cell.angle_beta   90.00
_cell.angle_gamma   90.00
#
_symmetry.space_group_name_H-M   'P 1'
#
loop_
_entity.id
_entity.type
_entity.pdbx_description
1 polymer ?
#
loop_
_entity_poly.entity_id
_entity_poly.type
_entity_poly.pdbx_seq_one_letter_code
_entity_poly.pdbx_strand_id
1 'polypeptide(L)'
;MKLTLDSQRKKILLTTLLVLASAGILSGGIYYTWLITPPGAPKTAEEGLKTISSARFERMPEYRKTEYLEQTQNLLQAIPEEQRHEMIRQTMRDPDMRGSLRAVHENTMNQQMVKFANASPQEKTQMLDEIIDDMQSGKGFGRMGPPGGPGGPRGERGAQAQAGQGGQARQDGNRPRGGRGNFRQHMQRRIQEGNPQRMAMRMEFMRAIRQRMEQRGIQPPQRPGGRGGPGGRR
;
A
#
# COMPACT_ATOMS: atom_id res chain seq x y z
N MET A 1 44.62 -18.88 38.05
CA MET A 1 43.56 -19.55 38.84
C MET A 1 42.63 -20.30 37.88
N LYS A 2 42.69 -21.64 37.82
CA LYS A 2 41.73 -22.44 37.03
C LYS A 2 40.49 -22.67 37.91
N LEU A 3 39.37 -22.03 37.59
CA LEU A 3 38.09 -22.30 38.23
C LEU A 3 37.60 -23.69 37.79
N THR A 4 37.93 -24.72 38.56
CA THR A 4 37.34 -26.05 38.39
C THR A 4 35.90 -26.00 38.89
N LEU A 5 34.95 -25.84 37.97
CA LEU A 5 33.53 -26.07 38.26
C LEU A 5 33.36 -27.48 38.82
N ASP A 6 32.76 -27.57 40.01
CA ASP A 6 32.33 -28.82 40.64
C ASP A 6 31.48 -29.64 39.65
N SER A 7 31.68 -30.96 39.64
CA SER A 7 30.99 -31.92 38.76
C SER A 7 29.46 -31.75 38.83
N GLN A 8 28.92 -31.46 40.02
CA GLN A 8 27.50 -31.15 40.21
C GLN A 8 27.07 -29.89 39.44
N ARG A 9 27.85 -28.81 39.52
CA ARG A 9 27.55 -27.55 38.80
C ARG A 9 27.62 -27.73 37.29
N LYS A 10 28.55 -28.54 36.79
CA LYS A 10 28.63 -28.88 35.35
C LYS A 10 27.40 -29.63 34.86
N LYS A 11 26.92 -30.62 35.64
CA LYS A 11 25.70 -31.37 35.30
C LYS A 11 24.49 -30.46 35.23
N ILE A 12 24.31 -29.58 36.23
CA ILE A 12 23.21 -28.60 36.27
C ILE A 12 23.27 -27.67 35.05
N LEU A 13 24.45 -27.11 34.73
CA LEU A 13 24.59 -26.23 33.57
C LEU A 13 24.27 -26.96 32.25
N LEU A 14 24.71 -28.21 32.10
CA LEU A 14 24.41 -29.00 30.90
C LEU A 14 22.92 -29.33 30.79
N THR A 15 22.24 -29.71 31.88
CA THR A 15 20.79 -29.93 31.84
C THR A 15 20.02 -28.65 31.57
N THR A 16 20.40 -27.52 32.16
CA THR A 16 19.76 -26.23 31.86
C THR A 16 19.93 -25.84 30.39
N LEU A 17 21.13 -25.99 29.82
CA LEU A 17 21.36 -25.74 28.40
C LEU A 17 20.54 -26.66 27.51
N LEU A 18 20.42 -27.94 27.86
CA LEU A 18 19.63 -28.91 27.11
C LEU A 18 18.14 -28.55 27.15
N VAL A 19 17.61 -28.20 28.33
CA VAL A 19 16.21 -27.75 28.47
C VAL A 19 15.95 -26.49 27.65
N LEU A 20 16.84 -25.50 27.70
CA LEU A 20 16.71 -24.27 26.90
C LEU A 20 16.79 -24.55 25.39
N ALA A 21 17.70 -25.43 24.96
CA ALA A 21 17.80 -25.84 23.56
C ALA A 21 16.53 -26.56 23.10
N SER A 22 16.00 -27.50 23.90
CA SER A 22 14.74 -28.18 23.61
C SER A 22 13.56 -27.22 23.54
N ALA A 23 13.46 -26.27 24.47
CA ALA A 23 12.43 -25.24 24.45
C ALA A 23 12.53 -24.38 23.17
N GLY A 24 13.74 -23.97 22.78
CA GLY A 24 13.97 -23.21 21.55
C GLY A 24 13.54 -23.96 20.28
N ILE A 25 13.87 -25.26 20.17
CA ILE A 25 13.47 -26.11 19.04
C ILE A 25 11.94 -26.26 18.99
N LEU A 26 11.29 -26.51 20.13
CA LEU A 26 9.84 -26.66 20.18
C LEU A 26 9.12 -25.35 19.83
N SER A 27 9.53 -24.22 20.39
CA SER A 27 8.95 -22.91 20.06
C SER A 27 9.17 -22.55 18.59
N GLY A 28 10.36 -22.81 18.05
CA GLY A 28 10.66 -22.61 16.63
C GLY A 28 9.81 -23.51 15.72
N GLY A 29 9.64 -24.79 16.09
CA GLY A 29 8.80 -25.74 15.38
C GLY A 29 7.33 -25.33 15.35
N ILE A 30 6.77 -24.92 16.50
CA ILE A 30 5.37 -24.44 16.61
C ILE A 30 5.17 -23.15 15.79
N TYR A 31 6.12 -22.22 15.85
CA TYR A 31 6.03 -21.00 15.04
C TYR A 31 6.09 -21.31 13.54
N TYR A 32 6.96 -22.24 13.13
CA TYR A 32 7.05 -22.66 11.74
C TYR A 32 5.78 -23.36 11.25
N THR A 33 5.19 -24.26 12.04
CA THR A 33 3.93 -24.94 11.68
C THR A 33 2.76 -23.94 11.59
N TRP A 34 2.71 -22.96 12.49
CA TRP A 34 1.74 -21.86 12.40
C TRP A 34 1.93 -21.01 11.13
N LEU A 35 3.17 -20.79 10.70
CA LEU A 35 3.48 -20.02 9.49
C LEU A 35 3.08 -20.72 8.18
N ILE A 36 3.27 -22.03 8.09
CA ILE A 36 2.95 -22.81 6.87
C ILE A 36 1.48 -23.18 6.77
N THR A 37 0.78 -23.24 7.91
CA THR A 37 -0.66 -23.49 7.90
C THR A 37 -1.33 -22.26 7.26
N PRO A 38 -2.18 -22.40 6.25
CA PRO A 38 -2.92 -21.27 5.70
C PRO A 38 -3.90 -20.73 6.75
N PRO A 39 -4.09 -19.40 6.86
CA PRO A 39 -5.19 -18.86 7.64
C PRO A 39 -6.54 -19.41 7.13
N GLY A 40 -7.58 -19.29 7.95
CA GLY A 40 -8.95 -19.48 7.47
C GLY A 40 -9.36 -18.31 6.60
N ALA A 41 -10.29 -18.55 5.67
CA ALA A 41 -10.84 -17.52 4.81
C ALA A 41 -11.44 -16.38 5.65
N PRO A 42 -11.13 -15.09 5.36
CA PRO A 42 -11.55 -13.98 6.20
C PRO A 42 -13.07 -13.82 6.16
N LYS A 43 -13.68 -13.58 7.31
CA LYS A 43 -15.14 -13.38 7.42
C LYS A 43 -15.52 -11.91 7.43
N THR A 44 -14.57 -11.03 7.75
CA THR A 44 -14.76 -9.58 7.76
C THR A 44 -13.65 -8.88 6.98
N ALA A 45 -13.93 -7.66 6.50
CA ALA A 45 -12.92 -6.86 5.80
C ALA A 45 -11.69 -6.56 6.69
N GLU A 46 -11.91 -6.32 7.98
CA GLU A 46 -10.82 -6.06 8.94
C GLU A 46 -9.93 -7.29 9.13
N GLU A 47 -10.52 -8.48 9.26
CA GLU A 47 -9.78 -9.74 9.34
C GLU A 47 -8.98 -10.00 8.05
N GLY A 48 -9.58 -9.71 6.88
CA GLY A 48 -8.90 -9.80 5.59
C GLY A 48 -7.69 -8.87 5.51
N LEU A 49 -7.86 -7.60 5.87
CA LEU A 49 -6.77 -6.61 5.88
C LEU A 49 -5.66 -6.97 6.87
N LYS A 50 -6.00 -7.44 8.07
CA LYS A 50 -5.03 -7.92 9.08
C LYS A 50 -4.27 -9.15 8.59
N THR A 51 -4.97 -10.07 7.92
CA THR A 51 -4.35 -11.28 7.36
C THR A 51 -3.37 -10.92 6.26
N ILE A 52 -3.71 -9.99 5.36
CA ILE A 52 -2.83 -9.54 4.27
C ILE A 52 -1.54 -8.90 4.81
N SER A 53 -1.59 -8.19 5.94
CA SER A 53 -0.40 -7.61 6.58
C SER A 53 0.43 -8.64 7.36
N SER A 54 -0.01 -9.90 7.46
CA SER A 54 0.66 -10.92 8.26
C SER A 54 1.77 -11.63 7.50
N ALA A 55 2.77 -12.11 8.24
CA ALA A 55 3.86 -12.94 7.70
C ALA A 55 3.39 -14.31 7.15
N ARG A 56 2.14 -14.72 7.46
CA ARG A 56 1.52 -15.91 6.86
C ARG A 56 1.11 -15.64 5.43
N PHE A 57 0.50 -14.47 5.17
CA PHE A 57 0.09 -14.08 3.82
C PHE A 57 1.28 -14.02 2.86
N GLU A 58 2.40 -13.44 3.29
CA GLU A 58 3.62 -13.36 2.47
C GLU A 58 4.13 -14.73 1.99
N ARG A 59 3.97 -15.76 2.82
CA ARG A 59 4.42 -17.14 2.55
C ARG A 59 3.38 -17.98 1.80
N MET A 60 2.17 -17.48 1.60
CA MET A 60 1.15 -18.21 0.86
C MET A 60 1.53 -18.35 -0.63
N PRO A 61 1.12 -19.46 -1.27
CA PRO A 61 1.17 -19.56 -2.73
C PRO A 61 0.39 -18.43 -3.40
N GLU A 62 0.83 -18.01 -4.59
CA GLU A 62 0.27 -16.84 -5.27
C GLU A 62 -1.24 -16.96 -5.55
N TYR A 63 -1.71 -18.14 -5.96
CA TYR A 63 -3.14 -18.37 -6.20
C TYR A 63 -4.00 -18.16 -4.95
N ARG A 64 -3.50 -18.53 -3.75
CA ARG A 64 -4.19 -18.27 -2.48
C ARG A 64 -4.16 -16.78 -2.13
N LYS A 65 -3.04 -16.09 -2.38
CA LYS A 65 -2.97 -14.64 -2.18
C LYS A 65 -4.03 -13.92 -3.00
N THR A 66 -4.19 -14.30 -4.27
CA THR A 66 -5.22 -13.74 -5.15
C THR A 66 -6.63 -13.98 -4.60
N GLU A 67 -6.95 -15.21 -4.22
CA GLU A 67 -8.24 -15.58 -3.61
C GLU A 67 -8.55 -14.75 -2.34
N TYR A 68 -7.55 -14.57 -1.47
CA TYR A 68 -7.67 -13.75 -0.26
C TYR A 68 -7.89 -12.27 -0.55
N LEU A 69 -7.18 -11.73 -1.54
CA LEU A 69 -7.33 -10.33 -1.96
C LEU A 69 -8.72 -10.10 -2.57
N GLU A 70 -9.23 -11.05 -3.36
CA GLU A 70 -10.57 -11.05 -3.92
C GLU A 70 -11.65 -11.10 -2.84
N GLN A 71 -11.54 -12.05 -1.91
CA GLN A 71 -12.48 -12.16 -0.81
C GLN A 71 -12.48 -10.91 0.06
N THR A 72 -11.30 -10.36 0.38
CA THR A 72 -11.18 -9.11 1.15
C THR A 72 -11.79 -7.93 0.39
N GLN A 73 -11.59 -7.85 -0.93
CA GLN A 73 -12.24 -6.84 -1.77
C GLN A 73 -13.77 -6.96 -1.72
N ASN A 74 -14.31 -8.17 -1.86
CA ASN A 74 -15.75 -8.41 -1.81
C ASN A 74 -16.33 -8.01 -0.46
N LEU A 75 -15.64 -8.36 0.64
CA LEU A 75 -16.01 -7.95 1.99
C LEU A 75 -15.97 -6.43 2.16
N LEU A 76 -14.96 -5.75 1.61
CA LEU A 76 -14.90 -4.28 1.60
C LEU A 76 -16.06 -3.68 0.81
N GLN A 77 -16.41 -4.23 -0.36
CA GLN A 77 -17.48 -3.72 -1.20
C GLN A 77 -18.87 -3.92 -0.57
N ALA A 78 -19.05 -5.00 0.20
CA ALA A 78 -20.29 -5.28 0.93
C ALA A 78 -20.56 -4.29 2.09
N ILE A 79 -19.55 -3.57 2.57
CA ILE A 79 -19.72 -2.56 3.62
C ILE A 79 -20.40 -1.31 3.04
N PRO A 80 -21.40 -0.73 3.73
CA PRO A 80 -22.00 0.55 3.35
C PRO A 80 -20.95 1.64 3.11
N GLU A 81 -21.18 2.49 2.11
CA GLU A 81 -20.17 3.45 1.62
C GLU A 81 -19.57 4.33 2.72
N GLU A 82 -20.39 4.81 3.67
CA GLU A 82 -19.94 5.63 4.79
C GLU A 82 -19.03 4.87 5.77
N GLN A 83 -19.42 3.65 6.14
CA GLN A 83 -18.65 2.78 7.03
C GLN A 83 -17.34 2.35 6.38
N ARG A 84 -17.38 2.06 5.08
CA ARG A 84 -16.20 1.72 4.28
C ARG A 84 -15.21 2.87 4.23
N HIS A 85 -15.67 4.11 4.04
CA HIS A 85 -14.82 5.29 4.06
C HIS A 85 -14.12 5.48 5.42
N GLU A 86 -14.85 5.30 6.51
CA GLU A 86 -14.27 5.42 7.85
C GLU A 86 -13.27 4.29 8.13
N MET A 87 -13.59 3.04 7.75
CA MET A 87 -12.66 1.91 7.84
C MET A 87 -11.39 2.17 7.04
N ILE A 88 -11.50 2.65 5.80
CA ILE A 88 -10.34 3.00 4.97
C ILE A 88 -9.52 4.11 5.64
N ARG A 89 -10.17 5.15 6.18
CA ARG A 89 -9.50 6.25 6.87
C ARG A 89 -8.72 5.76 8.09
N GLN A 90 -9.32 4.89 8.90
CA GLN A 90 -8.68 4.30 10.07
C GLN A 90 -7.51 3.41 9.66
N THR A 91 -7.71 2.54 8.68
CA THR A 91 -6.68 1.64 8.15
C THR A 91 -5.51 2.42 7.54
N MET A 92 -5.76 3.56 6.90
CA MET A 92 -4.71 4.43 6.37
C MET A 92 -3.85 5.12 7.45
N ARG A 93 -4.38 5.25 8.68
CA ARG A 93 -3.63 5.77 9.84
C ARG A 93 -2.74 4.69 10.44
N ASP A 94 -3.08 3.42 10.25
CA ASP A 94 -2.27 2.28 10.68
C ASP A 94 -1.17 1.99 9.64
N PRO A 95 0.13 2.19 9.99
CA PRO A 95 1.23 1.96 9.06
C PRO A 95 1.32 0.51 8.59
N ASP A 96 0.92 -0.45 9.43
CA ASP A 96 1.04 -1.89 9.15
C ASP A 96 -0.07 -2.35 8.20
N MET A 97 -1.28 -1.82 8.37
CA MET A 97 -2.42 -2.19 7.50
C MET A 97 -2.51 -1.38 6.21
N ARG A 98 -1.82 -0.23 6.11
CA ARG A 98 -1.78 0.59 4.88
C ARG A 98 -1.25 -0.22 3.68
N GLY A 99 -0.31 -1.14 3.91
CA GLY A 99 0.20 -2.06 2.89
C GLY A 99 -0.90 -2.97 2.33
N SER A 100 -1.77 -3.47 3.20
CA SER A 100 -2.89 -4.35 2.84
C SER A 100 -3.90 -3.67 1.93
N LEU A 101 -4.30 -2.43 2.25
CA LEU A 101 -5.20 -1.66 1.37
C LEU A 101 -4.59 -1.45 -0.02
N ARG A 102 -3.28 -1.14 -0.08
CA ARG A 102 -2.59 -1.02 -1.35
C ARG A 102 -2.59 -2.35 -2.11
N ALA A 103 -2.34 -3.47 -1.45
CA ALA A 103 -2.34 -4.79 -2.10
C ALA A 103 -3.72 -5.15 -2.67
N VAL A 104 -4.79 -4.93 -1.90
CA VAL A 104 -6.17 -5.13 -2.38
C VAL A 104 -6.44 -4.25 -3.59
N HIS A 105 -6.13 -2.95 -3.49
CA HIS A 105 -6.35 -2.02 -4.58
C HIS A 105 -5.54 -2.37 -5.85
N GLU A 106 -4.26 -2.73 -5.69
CA GLU A 106 -3.42 -3.19 -6.80
C GLU A 106 -4.00 -4.45 -7.46
N ASN A 107 -4.57 -5.38 -6.69
CA ASN A 107 -5.24 -6.56 -7.22
C ASN A 107 -6.49 -6.20 -8.03
N THR A 108 -7.36 -5.33 -7.50
CA THR A 108 -8.55 -4.83 -8.21
C THR A 108 -8.17 -4.18 -9.54
N MET A 109 -7.13 -3.32 -9.53
CA MET A 109 -6.63 -2.69 -10.75
C MET A 109 -6.11 -3.71 -11.75
N ASN A 110 -5.42 -4.78 -11.31
CA ASN A 110 -4.98 -5.85 -12.21
C ASN A 110 -6.14 -6.55 -12.88
N GLN A 111 -7.17 -6.89 -12.11
CA GLN A 111 -8.35 -7.55 -12.66
C GLN A 111 -9.04 -6.65 -13.68
N GLN A 112 -9.17 -5.36 -13.40
CA GLN A 112 -9.71 -4.39 -14.36
C GLN A 112 -8.83 -4.29 -15.62
N MET A 113 -7.51 -4.30 -15.50
CA MET A 113 -6.60 -4.27 -16.65
C MET A 113 -6.72 -5.54 -17.50
N VAL A 114 -6.83 -6.72 -16.88
CA VAL A 114 -7.03 -7.99 -17.60
C VAL A 114 -8.38 -8.01 -18.30
N LYS A 115 -9.45 -7.57 -17.62
CA LYS A 115 -10.77 -7.40 -18.22
C LYS A 115 -10.72 -6.44 -19.41
N PHE A 116 -10.08 -5.29 -19.24
CA PHE A 116 -9.91 -4.30 -20.29
C PHE A 116 -9.12 -4.87 -21.47
N ALA A 117 -8.01 -5.59 -21.25
CA ALA A 117 -7.21 -6.15 -22.33
C ALA A 117 -8.03 -7.12 -23.21
N ASN A 118 -8.87 -7.94 -22.58
CA ASN A 118 -9.68 -8.96 -23.23
C ASN A 118 -11.04 -8.47 -23.76
N ALA A 119 -11.46 -7.24 -23.42
CA ALA A 119 -12.74 -6.68 -23.82
C ALA A 119 -12.76 -6.24 -25.30
N SER A 120 -13.94 -6.27 -25.91
CA SER A 120 -14.22 -5.72 -27.24
C SER A 120 -14.02 -4.18 -27.26
N PRO A 121 -13.85 -3.55 -28.45
CA PRO A 121 -13.67 -2.09 -28.53
C PRO A 121 -14.81 -1.28 -27.88
N GLN A 122 -16.05 -1.75 -28.00
CA GLN A 122 -17.23 -1.13 -27.41
C GLN A 122 -17.21 -1.24 -25.88
N GLU A 123 -16.96 -2.45 -25.35
CA GLU A 123 -16.84 -2.69 -23.90
C GLU A 123 -15.67 -1.91 -23.29
N LYS A 124 -14.53 -1.82 -23.98
CA LYS A 124 -13.40 -0.98 -23.56
C LYS A 124 -13.83 0.47 -23.35
N THR A 125 -14.63 1.00 -24.27
CA THR A 125 -15.12 2.38 -24.17
C THR A 125 -16.04 2.55 -22.96
N GLN A 126 -16.98 1.62 -22.75
CA GLN A 126 -17.89 1.63 -21.60
C GLN A 126 -17.13 1.52 -20.27
N MET A 127 -16.18 0.58 -20.16
CA MET A 127 -15.34 0.43 -18.97
C MET A 127 -14.56 1.71 -18.66
N LEU A 128 -13.98 2.36 -19.67
CA LEU A 128 -13.26 3.62 -19.48
C LEU A 128 -14.20 4.74 -19.02
N ASP A 129 -15.42 4.80 -19.57
CA ASP A 129 -16.41 5.79 -19.16
C ASP A 129 -16.86 5.61 -17.71
N GLU A 130 -17.17 4.37 -17.30
CA GLU A 130 -17.51 4.04 -15.90
C GLU A 130 -16.38 4.41 -14.93
N ILE A 131 -15.13 4.08 -15.28
CA ILE A 131 -13.96 4.43 -14.45
C ILE A 131 -13.80 5.95 -14.35
N ILE A 132 -14.04 6.68 -15.44
CA ILE A 132 -13.95 8.15 -15.45
C ILE A 132 -15.08 8.76 -14.61
N ASP A 133 -16.30 8.25 -14.71
CA ASP A 133 -17.45 8.72 -13.92
C ASP A 133 -17.23 8.48 -12.43
N ASP A 134 -16.68 7.31 -12.06
CA ASP A 134 -16.26 7.01 -10.69
C ASP A 134 -15.17 7.98 -10.22
N MET A 135 -14.16 8.27 -11.04
CA MET A 135 -13.13 9.25 -10.69
C MET A 135 -13.71 10.66 -10.49
N GLN A 136 -14.67 11.08 -11.32
CA GLN A 136 -15.29 12.40 -11.23
C GLN A 136 -16.25 12.53 -10.04
N SER A 137 -17.00 11.48 -9.72
CA SER A 137 -17.91 11.48 -8.57
C SER A 137 -17.18 11.50 -7.22
N GLY A 138 -15.85 11.35 -7.22
CA GLY A 138 -15.04 11.25 -6.00
C GLY A 138 -15.25 9.95 -5.22
N LYS A 139 -16.05 9.02 -5.78
CA LYS A 139 -16.25 7.66 -5.29
C LYS A 139 -15.15 6.71 -5.79
N GLY A 140 -14.52 7.07 -6.89
CA GLY A 140 -13.42 6.33 -7.48
C GLY A 140 -12.13 6.41 -6.67
N PHE A 141 -11.15 5.63 -7.13
CA PHE A 141 -9.86 5.39 -6.48
C PHE A 141 -9.02 6.65 -6.14
N GLY A 142 -9.41 7.82 -6.63
CA GLY A 142 -8.71 9.10 -6.46
C GLY A 142 -8.78 9.73 -5.05
N ARG A 143 -9.68 9.29 -4.16
CA ARG A 143 -9.70 9.81 -2.77
C ARG A 143 -8.55 9.28 -1.90
N MET A 144 -7.84 8.23 -2.33
CA MET A 144 -6.59 7.79 -1.73
C MET A 144 -5.42 8.63 -2.25
N GLY A 145 -5.41 9.93 -1.93
CA GLY A 145 -4.24 10.77 -2.19
C GLY A 145 -2.98 10.20 -1.52
N PRO A 146 -1.78 10.45 -2.07
CA PRO A 146 -0.53 10.00 -1.46
C PRO A 146 -0.43 10.49 0.00
N PRO A 147 0.01 9.65 0.95
CA PRO A 147 0.17 10.05 2.34
C PRO A 147 1.29 11.09 2.42
N GLY A 148 0.94 12.38 2.48
CA GLY A 148 1.90 13.47 2.66
C GLY A 148 1.68 14.77 1.89
N GLY A 149 0.59 14.94 1.13
CA GLY A 149 0.26 16.24 0.51
C GLY A 149 -0.63 17.10 1.43
N PRO A 150 -0.31 18.39 1.69
CA PRO A 150 -1.19 19.29 2.42
C PRO A 150 -2.38 19.66 1.53
N GLY A 151 -3.45 18.87 1.60
CA GLY A 151 -4.64 19.03 0.77
C GLY A 151 -5.89 18.59 1.51
N GLY A 152 -6.10 19.12 2.71
CA GLY A 152 -7.43 19.08 3.35
C GLY A 152 -8.39 20.03 2.62
N PRO A 153 -9.70 19.74 2.63
CA PRO A 153 -10.69 20.60 1.99
C PRO A 153 -10.68 21.99 2.63
N ARG A 154 -10.47 23.01 1.80
CA ARG A 154 -10.62 24.42 2.14
C ARG A 154 -12.12 24.70 2.32
N GLY A 155 -12.63 24.36 3.49
CA GLY A 155 -13.94 24.79 3.98
C GLY A 155 -13.82 26.16 4.63
N GLU A 156 -14.63 27.09 4.16
CA GLU A 156 -14.79 28.47 4.59
C GLU A 156 -14.82 28.64 6.12
N ARG A 157 -13.86 29.36 6.69
CA ARG A 157 -14.02 30.20 7.89
C ARG A 157 -12.78 31.08 8.09
N GLY A 158 -13.00 32.39 8.12
CA GLY A 158 -12.09 33.34 8.77
C GLY A 158 -11.06 34.01 7.87
N ALA A 159 -11.52 34.79 6.89
CA ALA A 159 -10.81 36.01 6.53
C ALA A 159 -10.86 36.98 7.72
N GLN A 160 -9.88 36.88 8.63
CA GLN A 160 -9.50 38.00 9.49
C GLN A 160 -7.99 38.06 9.52
N ALA A 161 -7.49 39.03 8.75
CA ALA A 161 -6.13 39.51 8.82
C ALA A 161 -5.85 40.01 10.24
N GLN A 162 -4.85 39.43 10.90
CA GLN A 162 -4.11 40.14 11.92
C GLN A 162 -2.66 40.22 11.44
N ALA A 163 -2.35 41.39 10.89
CA ALA A 163 -1.00 41.83 10.64
C ALA A 163 -0.27 41.96 11.98
N GLY A 164 0.91 41.34 12.11
CA GLY A 164 1.74 41.56 13.28
C GLY A 164 2.80 40.50 13.54
N GLN A 165 4.04 40.91 13.27
CA GLN A 165 5.27 40.52 13.97
C GLN A 165 5.95 39.18 13.65
N GLY A 166 7.23 39.32 13.30
CA GLY A 166 8.27 38.49 13.88
C GLY A 166 8.90 37.49 12.92
N GLY A 167 9.79 37.98 12.06
CA GLY A 167 10.73 37.14 11.36
C GLY A 167 11.53 36.28 12.34
N GLN A 168 11.46 34.96 12.17
CA GLN A 168 12.54 34.06 12.57
C GLN A 168 12.82 33.14 11.39
N ALA A 169 13.95 33.44 10.75
CA ALA A 169 14.66 32.54 9.87
C ALA A 169 14.87 31.20 10.60
N ARG A 170 14.09 30.19 10.25
CA ARG A 170 14.39 28.81 10.62
C ARG A 170 15.52 28.31 9.75
N GLN A 171 16.71 28.58 10.26
CA GLN A 171 17.98 27.90 10.07
C GLN A 171 17.85 26.57 9.29
N ASP A 172 18.31 26.61 8.05
CA ASP A 172 18.61 25.45 7.22
C ASP A 172 19.68 24.59 7.91
N GLY A 173 19.23 23.61 8.68
CA GLY A 173 20.07 22.61 9.34
C GLY A 173 19.70 21.21 8.87
N ASN A 174 20.41 20.74 7.85
CA ASN A 174 20.76 19.32 7.69
C ASN A 174 19.61 18.30 7.48
N ARG A 175 18.80 18.47 6.42
CA ARG A 175 18.04 17.32 5.85
C ARG A 175 18.98 16.51 4.93
N PRO A 176 19.28 15.22 5.23
CA PRO A 176 20.18 14.43 4.40
C PRO A 176 19.59 14.27 3.00
N ARG A 177 20.36 14.64 1.98
CA ARG A 177 20.10 14.40 0.54
C ARG A 177 20.15 12.88 0.18
N GLY A 178 19.61 12.00 1.01
CA GLY A 178 19.68 10.53 0.87
C GLY A 178 18.58 9.88 0.03
N GLY A 179 17.59 10.63 -0.47
CA GLY A 179 16.38 10.04 -1.06
C GLY A 179 16.46 9.56 -2.52
N ARG A 180 17.44 10.00 -3.32
CA ARG A 180 17.47 9.71 -4.77
C ARG A 180 18.09 8.36 -5.13
N GLY A 181 19.09 7.89 -4.38
CA GLY A 181 19.77 6.61 -4.63
C GLY A 181 18.89 5.40 -4.33
N ASN A 182 18.23 5.41 -3.17
CA ASN A 182 17.35 4.33 -2.72
C ASN A 182 16.11 4.20 -3.62
N PHE A 183 15.58 5.31 -4.15
CA PHE A 183 14.46 5.29 -5.09
C PHE A 183 14.81 4.61 -6.41
N ARG A 184 15.97 4.91 -7.00
CA ARG A 184 16.42 4.26 -8.25
C ARG A 184 16.67 2.76 -8.05
N GLN A 185 17.30 2.35 -6.94
CA GLN A 185 17.52 0.94 -6.64
C GLN A 185 16.20 0.18 -6.37
N HIS A 186 15.24 0.78 -5.66
CA HIS A 186 13.92 0.18 -5.48
C HIS A 186 13.15 0.07 -6.80
N MET A 187 13.29 1.07 -7.68
CA MET A 187 12.64 1.07 -8.99
C MET A 187 13.26 0.01 -9.90
N GLN A 188 14.60 -0.13 -9.90
CA GLN A 188 15.29 -1.20 -10.63
C GLN A 188 14.93 -2.59 -10.11
N ARG A 189 14.87 -2.81 -8.79
CA ARG A 189 14.39 -4.08 -8.23
C ARG A 189 12.95 -4.39 -8.64
N ARG A 190 12.04 -3.41 -8.60
CA ARG A 190 10.67 -3.60 -9.10
C ARG A 190 10.56 -3.82 -10.61
N ILE A 191 11.48 -3.27 -11.41
CA ILE A 191 11.53 -3.50 -12.86
C ILE A 191 12.11 -4.89 -13.17
N GLN A 192 13.06 -5.36 -12.37
CA GLN A 192 13.68 -6.68 -12.52
C GLN A 192 12.81 -7.81 -11.96
N GLU A 193 12.08 -7.58 -10.87
CA GLU A 193 11.19 -8.56 -10.22
C GLU A 193 9.74 -8.46 -10.74
N GLY A 194 9.36 -7.34 -11.36
CA GLY A 194 8.01 -7.12 -11.88
C GLY A 194 7.80 -7.72 -13.26
N ASN A 195 6.66 -8.37 -13.48
CA ASN A 195 6.29 -8.90 -14.79
C ASN A 195 6.19 -7.74 -15.83
N PRO A 196 7.08 -7.68 -16.84
CA PRO A 196 7.12 -6.58 -17.82
C PRO A 196 5.83 -6.47 -18.63
N GLN A 197 5.15 -7.59 -18.87
CA GLN A 197 3.86 -7.63 -19.54
C GLN A 197 2.78 -6.90 -18.73
N ARG A 198 2.78 -7.09 -17.40
CA ARG A 198 1.84 -6.41 -16.49
C ARG A 198 2.08 -4.90 -16.45
N MET A 199 3.34 -4.47 -16.55
CA MET A 199 3.67 -3.05 -16.64
C MET A 199 3.22 -2.44 -17.96
N ALA A 200 3.39 -3.16 -19.08
CA ALA A 200 2.90 -2.73 -20.39
C ALA A 200 1.38 -2.55 -20.40
N MET A 201 0.63 -3.56 -19.93
CA MET A 201 -0.83 -3.50 -19.80
C MET A 201 -1.29 -2.30 -18.95
N ARG A 202 -0.58 -2.04 -17.85
CA ARG A 202 -0.87 -0.87 -17.00
C ARG A 202 -0.65 0.45 -17.72
N MET A 203 0.43 0.58 -18.47
CA MET A 203 0.73 1.80 -19.23
C MET A 203 -0.29 2.04 -20.33
N GLU A 204 -0.71 1.00 -21.04
CA GLU A 204 -1.77 1.06 -22.06
C GLU A 204 -3.11 1.45 -21.45
N PHE A 205 -3.52 0.78 -20.37
CA PHE A 205 -4.76 1.10 -19.66
C PHE A 205 -4.79 2.56 -19.19
N MET A 206 -3.71 3.04 -18.56
CA MET A 206 -3.59 4.43 -18.13
C MET A 206 -3.50 5.43 -19.29
N ARG A 207 -2.99 5.02 -20.45
CA ARG A 207 -3.02 5.83 -21.68
C ARG A 207 -4.44 5.93 -22.21
N ALA A 208 -5.18 4.82 -22.26
CA ALA A 208 -6.55 4.78 -22.73
C ALA A 208 -7.49 5.62 -21.86
N ILE A 209 -7.35 5.55 -20.52
CA ILE A 209 -8.10 6.41 -19.59
C ILE A 209 -7.83 7.89 -19.89
N ARG A 210 -6.56 8.28 -20.06
CA ARG A 210 -6.20 9.69 -20.37
C ARG A 210 -6.77 10.16 -21.69
N GLN A 211 -6.63 9.35 -22.75
CA GLN A 211 -7.19 9.67 -24.06
C GLN A 211 -8.72 9.80 -24.00
N ARG A 212 -9.40 8.93 -23.24
CA ARG A 212 -10.85 9.00 -23.09
C ARG A 212 -11.29 10.22 -22.29
N MET A 213 -10.55 10.60 -21.24
CA MET A 213 -10.79 11.86 -20.51
C MET A 213 -10.63 13.08 -21.42
N GLU A 214 -9.58 13.11 -22.26
CA GLU A 214 -9.34 14.18 -23.23
C GLU A 214 -10.50 14.29 -24.25
N GLN A 215 -10.98 13.15 -24.78
CA GLN A 215 -12.16 13.11 -25.66
C GLN A 215 -13.42 13.66 -24.98
N ARG A 216 -13.55 13.46 -23.66
CA ARG A 216 -14.67 13.98 -22.85
C ARG A 216 -14.45 15.40 -22.35
N GLY A 217 -13.34 16.06 -22.71
CA GLY A 217 -13.00 17.40 -22.24
C GLY A 217 -12.65 17.49 -20.75
N ILE A 218 -12.34 16.36 -20.11
CA ILE A 218 -12.01 16.28 -18.69
C ILE A 218 -10.51 16.48 -18.54
N GLN A 219 -10.10 17.55 -17.87
CA GLN A 219 -8.67 17.75 -17.59
C GLN A 219 -8.19 16.69 -16.59
N PRO A 220 -7.10 15.97 -16.89
CA PRO A 220 -6.52 15.04 -15.93
C PRO A 220 -6.09 15.83 -14.68
N PRO A 221 -6.16 15.22 -13.48
CA PRO A 221 -5.77 15.89 -12.25
C PRO A 221 -4.34 16.41 -12.37
N GLN A 222 -4.19 17.74 -12.45
CA GLN A 222 -2.89 18.37 -12.51
C GLN A 222 -2.17 18.06 -11.19
N ARG A 223 -1.01 17.39 -11.27
CA ARG A 223 -0.18 17.10 -10.09
C ARG A 223 0.13 18.41 -9.36
N PRO A 224 -0.28 18.58 -8.09
CA PRO A 224 0.12 19.74 -7.30
C PRO A 224 1.61 19.59 -7.00
N GLY A 225 2.46 20.27 -7.77
CA GLY A 225 3.92 20.15 -7.62
C GLY A 225 4.76 20.50 -8.84
N GLY A 226 4.16 20.72 -10.01
CA GLY A 226 4.86 21.22 -11.19
C GLY A 226 5.11 22.74 -11.16
N ARG A 227 5.63 23.30 -10.05
CA ARG A 227 6.07 24.71 -10.02
C ARG A 227 7.47 24.78 -10.61
N GLY A 228 7.58 25.24 -11.86
CA GLY A 228 8.85 25.70 -12.44
C GLY A 228 9.19 25.16 -13.83
N GLY A 229 8.29 25.28 -14.81
CA GLY A 229 8.69 25.44 -16.22
C GLY A 229 8.86 26.94 -16.50
N PRO A 230 9.93 27.38 -17.20
CA PRO A 230 10.37 28.76 -17.21
C PRO A 230 9.43 29.66 -18.03
N GLY A 231 8.48 30.30 -17.35
CA GLY A 231 7.93 31.58 -17.81
C GLY A 231 8.90 32.68 -17.40
N GLY A 232 9.68 33.21 -18.35
CA GLY A 232 10.79 34.09 -18.01
C GLY A 232 11.43 34.87 -19.14
N ARG A 233 10.61 35.67 -19.84
CA ARG A 233 10.94 36.97 -20.46
C ARG A 233 11.57 37.02 -21.87
N ARG A 234 10.77 37.71 -22.71
CA ARG A 234 11.04 38.44 -23.96
C ARG A 234 10.95 37.62 -25.24
#